data_AF-A0A9J6FXP5-F1
#
_entry.id   AF-A0A9J6FXP5-F1
#
_cell.length_a   1.000
_cell.length_b   1.000
_cell.length_c   1.000
_cell.angle_alpha   90.00
_cell.angle_beta   90.00
_cell.angle_gamma   90.00
#
_symmetry.space_group_name_H-M   'P 1'
#
loop_
_entity.id
_entity.type
_entity.pdbx_description
1 polymer ?
#
loop_
_entity_poly.entity_id
_entity_poly.type
_entity_poly.pdbx_seq_one_letter_code
_entity_poly.pdbx_strand_id
1 'polypeptide(L)'
;MTRVPFGSLSSPFLLAATIYHHLQACRKQYPETVALLEKAFHVGELIIGVPSVEKALEVYEEASKIFSQAGMDLRKWASNADEFAHCSVRDNVAI
;
A
#
# COMPACT_ATOMS: atom_id res chain seq x y z
N MET A 1 18.01 -18.42 9.51
CA MET A 1 16.93 -17.41 9.66
C MET A 1 17.13 -16.39 8.53
N THR A 2 16.19 -16.26 7.60
CA THR A 2 16.32 -15.41 6.37
C THR A 2 15.28 -14.29 6.29
N ARG A 3 14.52 -14.07 7.36
CA ARG A 3 13.46 -13.04 7.43
C ARG A 3 13.74 -12.09 8.59
N VAL A 4 13.32 -10.84 8.43
CA VAL A 4 13.37 -9.84 9.51
C VAL A 4 12.38 -10.25 10.61
N PRO A 5 12.80 -10.36 11.88
CA PRO A 5 11.91 -10.75 12.97
C PRO A 5 10.94 -9.61 13.31
N PHE A 6 9.68 -9.96 13.59
CA PHE A 6 8.73 -9.01 14.16
C PHE A 6 9.21 -8.51 15.53
N GLY A 7 8.96 -7.23 15.82
CA GLY A 7 9.32 -6.62 17.10
C GLY A 7 10.80 -6.23 17.24
N SER A 8 11.65 -6.46 16.24
CA SER A 8 12.99 -5.84 16.23
C SER A 8 12.88 -4.34 15.95
N LEU A 9 13.63 -3.54 16.71
CA LEU A 9 13.70 -2.08 16.58
C LEU A 9 14.09 -1.62 15.17
N SER A 10 14.85 -2.43 14.43
CA SER A 10 15.27 -2.11 13.05
C SER A 10 14.25 -2.46 11.97
N SER A 11 13.23 -3.28 12.28
CA SER A 11 12.28 -3.78 11.28
C SER A 11 11.49 -2.66 10.57
N PRO A 12 10.96 -1.64 11.27
CA PRO A 12 10.24 -0.56 10.62
C PRO A 12 11.12 0.22 9.64
N PHE A 13 12.39 0.43 9.98
CA PHE A 13 13.35 1.11 9.11
C PHE A 13 13.64 0.29 7.84
N LEU A 14 13.90 -1.01 7.99
CA LEU A 14 14.16 -1.89 6.85
C LEU A 14 12.93 -2.00 5.93
N LEU A 15 11.73 -2.06 6.52
CA LEU A 15 10.48 -2.06 5.75
C LEU A 15 10.32 -0.75 4.97
N ALA A 16 10.49 0.41 5.63
CA ALA A 16 10.37 1.71 4.98
C ALA A 16 11.36 1.86 3.80
N ALA A 17 12.63 1.46 4.01
CA ALA A 17 13.64 1.48 2.96
C ALA A 17 13.29 0.56 1.78
N THR A 18 12.75 -0.63 2.07
CA THR A 18 12.32 -1.58 1.04
C THR A 18 11.14 -1.03 0.23
N ILE A 19 10.12 -0.49 0.90
CA ILE A 19 8.98 0.16 0.25
C ILE A 19 9.46 1.30 -0.65
N TYR A 20 10.29 2.19 -0.13
CA TYR A 20 10.81 3.33 -0.89
C TYR A 20 11.56 2.89 -2.15
N HIS A 21 12.38 1.83 -2.07
CA HIS A 21 13.10 1.27 -3.21
C HIS A 21 12.14 0.82 -4.33
N HIS A 22 11.09 0.07 -3.98
CA HIS A 22 10.08 -0.39 -4.95
C HIS A 22 9.26 0.76 -5.52
N LEU A 23 8.91 1.76 -4.71
CA LEU A 23 8.22 2.97 -5.18
C LEU A 23 9.04 3.73 -6.24
N GLN A 24 10.36 3.88 -6.04
CA GLN A 24 11.20 4.54 -7.06
C GLN A 24 11.26 3.76 -8.37
N ALA A 25 11.25 2.43 -8.33
CA ALA A 25 11.23 1.60 -9.53
C ALA A 25 9.94 1.80 -10.35
N CYS A 26 8.80 2.00 -9.67
CA CYS A 26 7.50 2.21 -10.30
C CYS A 26 7.18 3.69 -10.63
N ARG A 27 8.00 4.65 -10.18
CA ARG A 27 7.72 6.10 -10.29
C ARG A 27 7.49 6.59 -11.72
N LYS A 28 8.16 6.00 -12.71
CA LYS A 28 7.95 6.36 -14.12
C LYS A 28 6.57 5.94 -14.64
N GLN A 29 6.02 4.85 -14.11
CA GLN A 29 4.75 4.28 -14.55
C GLN A 29 3.56 4.90 -13.79
N TYR A 30 3.73 5.12 -12.48
CA TYR A 30 2.66 5.60 -11.58
C TYR A 30 3.13 6.81 -10.77
N PRO A 31 3.47 7.95 -11.41
CA PRO A 31 4.13 9.08 -10.73
C PRO A 31 3.27 9.70 -9.62
N GLU A 32 1.96 9.84 -9.84
CA GLU A 32 1.03 10.41 -8.85
C GLU A 32 0.83 9.50 -7.66
N THR A 33 0.51 8.22 -7.92
CA THR A 33 0.31 7.22 -6.86
C THR A 33 1.58 7.01 -6.06
N VAL A 34 2.76 6.94 -6.69
CA VAL A 34 4.04 6.86 -5.95
C VAL A 34 4.23 8.07 -5.03
N ALA A 35 3.99 9.29 -5.51
CA ALA A 35 4.13 10.49 -4.68
C ALA A 35 3.17 10.52 -3.48
N LEU A 36 1.99 9.91 -3.62
CA LEU A 36 1.01 9.74 -2.55
C LEU A 36 1.48 8.67 -1.54
N LEU A 37 1.88 7.50 -2.04
CA LEU A 37 2.33 6.37 -1.23
C LEU A 37 3.57 6.69 -0.39
N GLU A 38 4.51 7.50 -0.93
CA GLU A 38 5.69 7.99 -0.19
C GLU A 38 5.34 8.71 1.12
N LYS A 39 4.15 9.30 1.21
CA LYS A 39 3.70 10.09 2.38
C LYS A 39 2.67 9.36 3.24
N ALA A 40 2.19 8.21 2.78
CA ALA A 40 1.01 7.55 3.33
C ALA A 40 1.32 6.34 4.23
N PHE A 41 2.59 5.90 4.29
CA PHE A 41 2.97 4.77 5.14
C PHE A 41 3.22 5.20 6.58
N HIS A 42 2.49 4.59 7.51
CA HIS A 42 2.70 4.69 8.94
C HIS A 42 2.96 3.30 9.54
N VAL A 43 4.18 3.05 10.01
CA VAL A 43 4.57 1.81 10.74
C VAL A 43 4.02 0.52 10.08
N GLY A 44 4.16 0.40 8.76
CA GLY A 44 3.73 -0.78 7.99
C GLY A 44 2.27 -0.79 7.56
N GLU A 45 1.48 0.20 7.94
CA GLU A 45 0.12 0.43 7.46
C GLU A 45 0.11 1.53 6.39
N LEU A 46 -0.76 1.37 5.39
CA LEU A 46 -0.99 2.36 4.35
C LEU A 46 -2.28 3.13 4.66
N ILE A 47 -2.16 4.44 4.91
CA ILE A 47 -3.30 5.30 5.23
C ILE A 47 -3.30 6.49 4.26
N ILE A 48 -4.34 6.58 3.43
CA ILE A 48 -4.45 7.57 2.36
C ILE A 48 -5.80 8.29 2.45
N GLY A 49 -5.77 9.61 2.26
CA GLY A 49 -6.95 10.41 1.95
C GLY A 49 -6.89 10.94 0.50
N VAL A 50 -7.96 10.75 -0.27
CA VAL A 50 -8.12 11.25 -1.64
C VAL A 50 -9.48 11.95 -1.79
N PRO A 51 -9.63 12.88 -2.75
CA PRO A 51 -10.81 13.74 -2.83
C PRO A 51 -12.06 13.06 -3.40
N SER A 52 -11.94 11.88 -4.02
CA SER A 52 -13.09 11.17 -4.60
C SER A 52 -12.92 9.65 -4.56
N VAL A 53 -14.04 8.93 -4.68
CA VAL A 53 -14.07 7.45 -4.71
C VAL A 53 -13.36 6.92 -5.95
N GLU A 54 -13.52 7.58 -7.10
CA GLU A 54 -12.87 7.17 -8.35
C GLU A 54 -11.35 7.24 -8.22
N LYS A 55 -10.83 8.31 -7.61
CA LYS A 55 -9.39 8.43 -7.36
C LYS A 55 -8.93 7.40 -6.32
N ALA A 56 -9.77 7.06 -5.34
CA ALA A 56 -9.46 5.99 -4.38
C ALA A 56 -9.31 4.64 -5.06
N LEU A 57 -10.21 4.31 -5.99
CA LEU A 57 -10.17 3.07 -6.75
C LEU A 57 -8.94 2.99 -7.66
N GLU A 58 -8.62 4.09 -8.36
CA GLU A 58 -7.41 4.21 -9.17
C GLU A 58 -6.15 3.95 -8.33
N VAL A 59 -6.00 4.68 -7.22
CA VAL A 59 -4.87 4.53 -6.29
C VAL A 59 -4.78 3.12 -5.73
N TYR A 60 -5.92 2.51 -5.39
CA TYR A 60 -5.97 1.14 -4.89
C TYR A 60 -5.48 0.12 -5.90
N GLU A 61 -5.90 0.22 -7.16
CA GLU A 61 -5.46 -0.72 -8.20
C GLU A 61 -3.98 -0.55 -8.51
N GLU A 62 -3.50 0.69 -8.58
CA GLU A 62 -2.08 0.98 -8.83
C GLU A 62 -1.21 0.57 -7.65
N ALA A 63 -1.59 0.92 -6.41
CA ALA A 63 -0.89 0.50 -5.21
C ALA A 63 -0.84 -1.03 -5.11
N SER A 64 -1.95 -1.73 -5.35
CA SER A 64 -1.98 -3.20 -5.32
C SER A 64 -1.01 -3.80 -6.35
N LYS A 65 -0.93 -3.25 -7.57
CA LYS A 65 0.04 -3.68 -8.58
C LYS A 65 1.48 -3.43 -8.16
N ILE A 66 1.79 -2.23 -7.64
CA ILE A 66 3.15 -1.87 -7.17
C ILE A 66 3.59 -2.82 -6.05
N PHE A 67 2.72 -3.04 -5.07
CA PHE A 67 3.04 -3.86 -3.91
C PHE A 67 3.09 -5.36 -4.22
N SER A 68 2.29 -5.83 -5.18
CA SER A 68 2.40 -7.21 -5.67
C SER A 68 3.73 -7.45 -6.41
N GLN A 69 4.22 -6.48 -7.20
CA GLN A 69 5.56 -6.54 -7.81
C GLN A 69 6.69 -6.59 -6.77
N ALA A 70 6.46 -6.02 -5.59
CA ALA A 70 7.37 -6.07 -4.46
C ALA A 70 7.23 -7.34 -3.61
N GLY A 71 6.29 -8.24 -3.93
CA GLY A 71 5.97 -9.42 -3.13
C GLY A 71 5.34 -9.10 -1.76
N MET A 72 4.70 -7.94 -1.65
CA MET A 72 4.14 -7.36 -0.42
C MET A 72 2.66 -7.03 -0.59
N ASP A 73 1.81 -8.01 -0.91
CA ASP A 73 0.39 -7.75 -1.19
C ASP A 73 -0.31 -6.97 -0.06
N LEU A 74 -0.95 -5.86 -0.43
CA LEU A 74 -1.75 -5.03 0.47
C LEU A 74 -3.02 -5.80 0.86
N ARG A 75 -3.42 -5.69 2.12
CA ARG A 75 -4.54 -6.45 2.70
C ARG A 75 -5.33 -5.58 3.67
N LYS A 76 -6.55 -6.02 3.99
CA LYS A 76 -7.46 -5.39 4.98
C LYS A 76 -7.82 -3.96 4.62
N TRP A 77 -8.24 -3.74 3.38
CA TRP A 77 -8.72 -2.44 2.93
C TRP A 77 -10.02 -2.06 3.65
N ALA A 78 -10.06 -0.83 4.14
CA ALA A 78 -11.22 -0.20 4.75
C ALA A 78 -11.33 1.24 4.24
N SER A 79 -12.56 1.72 4.10
CA SER A 79 -12.87 3.07 3.63
C SER A 79 -14.11 3.58 4.35
N ASN A 80 -14.27 4.91 4.38
CA ASN A 80 -15.49 5.58 4.84
C ASN A 80 -16.57 5.71 3.74
N ALA A 81 -16.24 5.32 2.51
CA ALA A 81 -17.17 5.27 1.39
C ALA A 81 -17.66 3.83 1.18
N ASP A 82 -18.98 3.62 1.25
CA ASP A 82 -19.61 2.30 1.09
C ASP A 82 -19.33 1.69 -0.30
N GLU A 83 -19.17 2.54 -1.32
CA GLU A 83 -18.84 2.14 -2.69
C GLU A 83 -17.51 1.38 -2.77
N PHE A 84 -16.63 1.59 -1.78
CA PHE A 84 -15.31 0.95 -1.71
C PHE A 84 -15.34 -0.41 -0.99
N ALA A 85 -16.45 -0.77 -0.32
CA ALA A 85 -16.58 -2.04 0.39
C ALA A 85 -16.38 -3.26 -0.54
N HIS A 86 -16.73 -3.13 -1.81
CA HIS A 86 -16.54 -4.17 -2.82
C HIS A 86 -15.07 -4.50 -3.11
N CYS A 87 -14.13 -3.55 -2.96
CA CYS A 87 -12.71 -3.82 -3.14
C CYS A 87 -12.15 -4.73 -2.04
N SER A 88 -12.63 -4.57 -0.80
CA SER A 88 -12.20 -5.40 0.34
C SER A 88 -12.56 -6.87 0.17
N VAL A 89 -13.75 -7.14 -0.40
CA VAL A 89 -14.23 -8.50 -0.71
C VAL A 89 -13.38 -9.17 -1.80
N ARG A 90 -12.89 -8.39 -2.78
CA ARG A 90 -12.09 -8.88 -3.91
C ARG A 90 -10.74 -9.45 -3.49
N ASP A 91 -10.18 -8.94 -2.40
CA ASP A 91 -8.90 -9.39 -1.83
C ASP A 91 -9.07 -10.57 -0.84
N ASN A 92 -10.27 -11.14 -0.76
CA ASN A 92 -10.62 -12.29 0.09
C ASN A 92 -10.29 -12.06 1.58
N VAL A 93 -10.46 -10.82 2.02
CA VAL A 93 -10.29 -10.42 3.42
C VAL A 93 -11.68 -10.33 4.04
N ALA A 94 -12.07 -11.37 4.79
CA ALA A 94 -13.24 -11.28 5.66
C ALA A 94 -12.95 -10.23 6.74
N ILE A 95 -13.82 -9.22 6.84
CA ILE A 95 -13.85 -8.25 7.94
C ILE A 95 -14.36 -8.96 9.20
#